data_AF-A0A8C6CIL7-F1
#
_entry.id   AF-A0A8C6CIL7-F1
#
_cell.length_a   1.000
_cell.length_b   1.000
_cell.length_c   1.000
_cell.angle_alpha   90.00
_cell.angle_beta   90.00
_cell.angle_gamma   90.00
#
_symmetry.space_group_name_H-M   'P 1'
#
loop_
_entity.id
_entity.type
_entity.pdbx_description
1 polymer ?
#
loop_
_entity_poly.entity_id
_entity_poly.type
_entity_poly.pdbx_seq_one_letter_code
_entity_poly.pdbx_strand_id
1 'polypeptide(L)' 'MAGNSILLAALSVLSACQQSYFAMQVGKARSKYKVTPPSVSGSPDFERIFRAHFCYLSGSGVHLFPSPVFLGICRSC' A
#
# COMPACT_ATOMS: atom_id res chain seq x y z
N MET A 1 -15.25 20.32 -16.50
CA MET A 1 -15.32 19.02 -15.79
C MET A 1 -13.95 18.36 -15.54
N ALA A 2 -12.81 18.97 -15.91
CA ALA A 2 -11.47 18.37 -15.75
C ALA A 2 -10.72 18.72 -14.44
N GLY A 3 -11.09 19.81 -13.75
CA GLY A 3 -10.40 20.24 -12.52
C GLY A 3 -10.48 19.21 -11.38
N ASN A 4 -11.61 18.53 -11.27
CA ASN A 4 -11.87 17.51 -10.25
C ASN A 4 -11.00 16.26 -10.49
N SER A 5 -10.78 15.93 -11.76
CA SER A 5 -10.02 14.76 -12.21
C SER A 5 -8.53 14.88 -11.88
N ILE A 6 -7.97 16.09 -11.98
CA ILE A 6 -6.56 16.35 -11.66
C ILE A 6 -6.32 16.18 -10.15
N LEU A 7 -7.23 16.68 -9.31
CA LEU A 7 -7.16 16.50 -7.86
C LEU A 7 -7.25 15.01 -7.49
N LEU A 8 -8.20 14.28 -8.09
CA LEU A 8 -8.35 12.83 -7.87
C LEU A 8 -7.10 12.07 -8.30
N ALA A 9 -6.54 12.36 -9.48
CA ALA A 9 -5.32 11.74 -9.97
C ALA A 9 -4.13 12.02 -9.03
N ALA A 10 -3.98 13.27 -8.56
CA ALA A 10 -2.94 13.65 -7.61
C ALA A 10 -3.07 12.89 -6.27
N LEU A 11 -4.31 12.77 -5.74
CA LEU A 11 -4.57 12.01 -4.52
C LEU A 11 -4.33 10.50 -4.70
N SER A 12 -4.67 9.94 -5.87
CA SER A 12 -4.38 8.54 -6.19
C SER A 12 -2.88 8.27 -6.25
N VAL A 13 -2.10 9.14 -6.92
CA VAL A 13 -0.64 9.02 -6.99
C VAL A 13 -0.02 9.18 -5.60
N LEU A 14 -0.47 10.16 -4.82
CA LEU A 14 0.01 10.38 -3.45
C LEU A 14 -0.27 9.16 -2.56
N SER A 15 -1.47 8.58 -2.65
CA SER A 15 -1.83 7.36 -1.91
C SER A 15 -0.96 6.16 -2.33
N ALA A 16 -0.71 5.97 -3.63
CA ALA A 16 0.15 4.91 -4.13
C ALA A 16 1.61 5.08 -3.64
N CYS A 17 2.14 6.30 -3.65
CA CYS A 17 3.46 6.62 -3.09
C CYS A 17 3.53 6.34 -1.59
N GLN A 18 2.46 6.60 -0.85
CA GLN A 18 2.41 6.30 0.57
C GLN A 18 2.40 4.78 0.83
N GLN A 19 1.66 4.01 0.03
CA GLN A 19 1.66 2.54 0.10
C GLN A 19 3.04 1.95 -0.21
N SER A 20 3.72 2.44 -1.26
CA SER A 20 5.06 1.96 -1.63
C SER A 20 6.09 2.26 -0.53
N TYR A 21 6.01 3.43 0.11
CA TYR A 21 6.86 3.76 1.25
C TYR A 21 6.68 2.77 2.42
N PHE A 22 5.44 2.44 2.78
CA PHE A 22 5.19 1.46 3.84
C PHE A 22 5.68 0.05 3.46
N ALA A 23 5.54 -0.36 2.20
CA ALA A 23 6.08 -1.63 1.72
C ALA A 23 7.62 -1.66 1.82
N MET A 24 8.30 -0.57 1.46
CA MET A 24 9.76 -0.44 1.65
C MET A 24 10.15 -0.51 3.14
N GLN A 25 9.38 0.11 4.03
CA GLN A 25 9.61 0.04 5.48
C GLN A 25 9.48 -1.39 6.02
N VAL A 26 8.51 -2.17 5.55
CA VAL A 26 8.40 -3.60 5.87
C VAL A 26 9.61 -4.36 5.32
N GLY A 27 10.05 -4.08 4.10
CA GLY A 27 11.25 -4.68 3.52
C GLY A 27 12.51 -4.41 4.36
N LYS A 28 12.73 -3.16 4.77
CA LYS A 28 13.84 -2.78 5.65
C LYS A 28 13.74 -3.46 7.02
N ALA A 29 12.54 -3.58 7.58
CA ALA A 29 12.31 -4.30 8.83
C ALA A 29 12.60 -5.80 8.66
N ARG A 30 12.20 -6.44 7.55
CA ARG A 30 12.54 -7.83 7.24
C ARG A 30 14.06 -8.05 7.23
N SER A 31 14.81 -7.16 6.59
CA SER A 31 16.27 -7.22 6.58
C SER A 31 16.89 -7.01 7.96
N LYS A 32 16.38 -6.03 8.74
CA LYS A 32 16.89 -5.71 10.08
C LYS A 32 16.68 -6.85 11.09
N TYR A 33 15.49 -7.44 11.10
CA TYR A 33 15.11 -8.51 12.02
C TYR A 33 15.37 -9.91 11.46
N LYS A 34 16.01 -10.02 10.28
CA LYS A 34 16.33 -11.28 9.58
C LYS A 34 15.12 -12.22 9.44
N VAL A 35 13.93 -11.65 9.19
CA VAL A 35 12.70 -12.42 9.00
C VAL A 35 12.62 -12.85 7.54
N THR A 36 13.03 -14.08 7.26
CA THR A 36 12.96 -14.65 5.92
C THR A 36 11.50 -14.85 5.50
N PRO A 37 11.06 -14.34 4.34
CA PRO A 37 9.73 -14.69 3.81
C PRO A 37 9.62 -16.21 3.62
N PRO A 38 8.45 -16.85 3.85
CA PRO A 38 7.10 -16.30 4.07
C PRO A 38 6.77 -15.97 5.53
N SER A 39 7.72 -16.09 6.47
CA SER A 39 7.43 -15.84 7.88
C SER A 39 6.98 -14.40 8.09
N VAL A 40 5.88 -14.27 8.85
CA VAL A 40 5.30 -13.00 9.31
C VAL A 40 5.49 -12.81 10.82
N SER A 41 6.10 -13.78 11.48
CA SER A 41 6.34 -13.80 12.92
C SER A 41 7.84 -13.75 13.18
N GLY A 42 8.26 -12.91 14.13
CA GLY A 42 9.64 -12.62 14.42
C GLY A 42 9.77 -11.70 15.63
N SER A 43 10.38 -10.52 15.46
CA SER A 43 10.42 -9.53 16.54
C SER A 43 9.07 -8.82 16.69
N PRO A 44 8.67 -8.44 17.92
CA PRO A 44 7.42 -7.72 18.16
C PRO A 44 7.37 -6.37 17.44
N ASP A 45 8.52 -5.73 17.18
CA ASP A 45 8.60 -4.51 16.38
C ASP A 45 8.29 -4.75 14.90
N PHE A 46 8.79 -5.86 14.34
CA PHE A 46 8.48 -6.26 12.97
C PHE A 46 6.98 -6.53 12.81
N GLU A 47 6.37 -7.26 13.74
CA GLU A 47 4.94 -7.57 13.69
C GLU A 47 4.06 -6.32 13.75
N ARG A 48 4.45 -5.31 14.54
CA ARG A 48 3.75 -4.00 14.57
C ARG A 48 3.80 -3.29 13.23
N ILE A 49 4.98 -3.22 12.60
CA ILE A 49 5.16 -2.58 11.30
C ILE A 49 4.40 -3.36 10.21
N PHE A 50 4.48 -4.69 10.24
CA PHE A 50 3.80 -5.56 9.29
C PHE A 50 2.27 -5.47 9.40
N ARG A 51 1.72 -5.46 10.63
CA ARG A 51 0.27 -5.26 10.84
C ARG A 51 -0.18 -3.85 10.46
N ALA A 52 0.58 -2.82 10.78
CA ALA A 52 0.24 -1.45 10.39
C ALA A 52 0.13 -1.33 8.86
N HIS A 53 1.07 -1.92 8.12
CA HIS A 53 1.01 -2.00 6.67
C HIS A 53 -0.22 -2.79 6.18
N PHE A 54 -0.54 -3.93 6.80
CA PHE A 54 -1.70 -4.74 6.44
C PHE A 54 -3.04 -4.02 6.67
N CYS A 55 -3.20 -3.32 7.81
CA CYS A 55 -4.38 -2.50 8.08
C CYS A 55 -4.52 -1.34 7.08
N TYR A 56 -3.41 -0.68 6.73
CA TYR A 56 -3.41 0.39 5.74
C TYR A 56 -3.78 -0.13 4.35
N LEU A 57 -3.22 -1.27 3.94
CA LEU A 57 -3.52 -1.91 2.66
C LEU A 57 -5.00 -2.31 2.56
N SER A 58 -5.52 -2.99 3.59
CA SER A 58 -6.93 -3.41 3.65
C SER A 58 -7.89 -2.22 3.64
N GLY A 59 -7.55 -1.10 4.30
CA GLY A 59 -8.35 0.13 4.25
C GLY A 59 -8.23 0.87 2.92
N SER A 60 -7.06 0.86 2.29
CA SER A 60 -6.79 1.57 1.03
C SER A 60 -7.47 0.94 -0.19
N GLY A 61 -7.79 -0.37 -0.14
CA GLY A 61 -8.65 -1.02 -1.13
C GLY A 61 -10.01 -0.34 -1.25
N VAL A 62 -10.56 0.21 -0.16
CA VAL A 62 -11.84 0.92 -0.16
C VAL A 62 -11.77 2.29 -0.86
N HIS A 63 -10.59 2.93 -0.90
CA HIS A 63 -10.40 4.26 -1.51
C HIS A 63 -9.92 4.21 -2.96
N LEU A 64 -9.32 3.09 -3.39
CA LEU A 64 -8.91 2.88 -4.79
C LEU A 64 -10.01 2.26 -5.66
N PHE A 65 -10.93 1.49 -5.05
CA PHE A 65 -12.02 0.81 -5.76
C PHE A 65 -13.18 1.69 -6.28
N PRO A 66 -13.44 2.93 -5.82
CA PRO A 66 -14.45 3.77 -6.47
C PRO A 66 -13.86 4.59 -7.64
N SER A 67 -12.55 4.50 -7.89
CA SER A 67 -11.89 5.24 -8.96
C SER A 67 -11.95 4.44 -10.27
N PRO A 68 -12.79 4.83 -11.27
CA PRO A 68 -12.89 4.12 -12.56
C PRO A 68 -11.57 4.06 -13.35
N VAL A 69 -10.55 4.81 -12.93
CA VAL A 69 -9.20 4.83 -13.51
C VAL A 69 -8.44 3.50 -13.29
N PHE A 70 -8.61 2.84 -12.13
CA PHE A 70 -7.93 1.57 -11.83
C PHE A 70 -8.68 0.34 -12.34
N LEU A 71 -10.00 0.41 -12.44
CA LEU A 71 -10.82 -0.67 -13.02
C LEU A 71 -10.51 -0.89 -14.52
N GLY A 72 -10.08 0.17 -15.23
CA GLY A 72 -9.64 0.08 -16.62
C GLY A 72 -8.29 -0.61 -16.80
N ILE A 73 -7.40 -0.54 -15.81
CA ILE A 73 -6.05 -1.13 -15.88
C ILE A 73 -6.10 -2.62 -15.52
N CYS A 74 -6.86 -3.02 -14.49
CA CYS A 74 -6.97 -4.43 -14.10
C CYS A 74 -7.88 -5.28 -15.01
N ARG A 75 -8.73 -4.68 -15.85
CA ARG A 75 -9.57 -5.43 -16.82
C ARG A 75 -8.85 -5.70 -18.15
N SER A 76 -7.62 -5.20 -18.31
CA SER A 76 -6.82 -5.40 -19.53
C SER A 76 -5.61 -6.33 -19.33
N CYS A 77 -5.46 -6.93 -18.14
CA CYS A 77 -4.55 -8.05 -17.89
C CYS A 77 -5.34 -9.35 -17.75
#